data_AF-A0A857V8P6-F1
#
_entry.id   AF-A0A857V8P6-F1
#
_cell.length_a   1.000
_cell.length_b   1.000
_cell.length_c   1.000
_cell.angle_alpha   90.00
_cell.angle_beta   90.00
_cell.angle_gamma   90.00
#
_symmetry.space_group_name_H-M   'P 1'
#
loop_
_entity.id
_entity.type
_entity.pdbx_description
1 polymer ?
#
loop_
_entity_poly.entity_id
_entity_poly.type
_entity_poly.pdbx_seq_one_letter_code
_entity_poly.pdbx_strand_id
1 'polypeptide(L)'
;MDDYINFIDVLAQEANIMDKDFYIVVPYYQSGDMQVIKQQAKGLFDSFFGGKKDNTVTKIEQTAYEKAKDEIKNRVDSVMSGLFQMGVKSAQLNTKQLGELFYSSYNPDVAPQQPLSVGADELATTYVRKGQGESPHGYGGARHG
;
A
#
# COMPACT_ATOMS: atom_id res chain seq x y z
N MET A 1 -31.45 43.29 -17.59
CA MET A 1 -31.75 42.04 -16.85
C MET A 1 -31.19 40.84 -17.59
N ASP A 2 -31.33 40.81 -18.92
CA ASP A 2 -30.78 39.75 -19.78
C ASP A 2 -29.25 39.58 -19.66
N ASP A 3 -28.50 40.68 -19.50
CA ASP A 3 -27.03 40.61 -19.34
C ASP A 3 -26.58 39.96 -18.02
N TYR A 4 -27.37 40.09 -16.96
CA TYR A 4 -27.07 39.44 -15.68
C TYR A 4 -27.36 37.94 -15.74
N ILE A 5 -28.44 37.54 -16.41
CA ILE A 5 -28.78 36.12 -16.64
C ILE A 5 -27.69 35.46 -17.50
N ASN A 6 -27.27 36.10 -18.59
CA ASN A 6 -26.18 35.60 -19.44
C ASN A 6 -24.84 35.51 -18.71
N PHE A 7 -24.50 36.48 -17.85
CA PHE A 7 -23.29 36.43 -17.02
C PHE A 7 -23.32 35.29 -16.00
N ILE A 8 -24.47 35.06 -15.35
CA ILE A 8 -24.66 33.95 -14.41
C ILE A 8 -24.62 32.59 -15.15
N ASP A 9 -25.16 32.48 -16.36
CA ASP A 9 -25.06 31.27 -17.17
C ASP A 9 -23.62 30.98 -17.63
N VAL A 10 -22.85 32.01 -18.02
CA VAL A 10 -21.42 31.85 -18.36
C VAL A 10 -20.61 31.46 -17.13
N LEU A 11 -20.85 32.10 -15.97
CA LEU A 11 -20.20 31.71 -14.71
C LEU A 11 -20.58 30.30 -14.25
N ALA A 12 -21.84 29.89 -14.43
CA ALA A 12 -22.29 28.54 -14.10
C ALA A 12 -21.69 27.49 -15.05
N GLN A 13 -21.41 27.85 -16.31
CA GLN A 13 -20.69 27.00 -17.26
C GLN A 13 -19.18 26.92 -16.97
N GLU A 14 -18.56 28.02 -16.52
CA GLU A 14 -17.15 28.05 -16.10
C GLU A 14 -16.91 27.42 -14.72
N ALA A 15 -17.92 27.37 -13.85
CA ALA A 15 -17.80 26.86 -12.48
C ALA A 15 -18.03 25.34 -12.33
N ASN A 16 -18.02 24.56 -13.42
CA ASN A 16 -17.97 23.10 -13.33
C ASN A 16 -16.53 22.58 -13.31
N ILE A 17 -15.69 23.16 -12.45
CA ILE A 17 -14.38 22.60 -12.15
C ILE A 17 -14.61 21.48 -11.14
N MET A 18 -14.89 20.28 -11.65
CA MET A 18 -14.77 19.08 -10.84
C MET A 18 -13.28 18.86 -10.54
N ASP A 19 -12.93 18.82 -9.26
CA ASP A 19 -11.64 18.30 -8.85
C ASP A 19 -11.52 16.85 -9.32
N LYS A 20 -10.54 16.57 -10.19
CA LYS A 20 -10.24 15.24 -10.69
C LYS A 20 -8.89 14.78 -10.16
N ASP A 21 -8.92 13.73 -9.37
CA ASP A 21 -7.72 13.06 -8.91
C ASP A 21 -7.23 12.05 -9.95
N PHE A 22 -5.92 12.02 -10.17
CA PHE A 22 -5.26 11.06 -11.04
C PHE A 22 -4.26 10.23 -10.23
N TYR A 23 -4.31 8.92 -10.40
CA TYR A 23 -3.44 7.98 -9.68
C TYR A 23 -2.42 7.36 -10.65
N ILE A 24 -1.16 7.29 -10.22
CA ILE A 24 -0.07 6.70 -11.00
C ILE A 24 0.52 5.53 -10.22
N VAL A 25 0.60 4.38 -10.87
CA VAL A 25 1.26 3.18 -10.31
C VAL A 25 2.70 3.14 -10.81
N VAL A 26 3.66 3.17 -9.89
CA VAL A 26 5.09 3.03 -10.20
C VAL A 26 5.51 1.60 -9.89
N PRO A 27 5.70 0.74 -10.91
CA PRO A 27 6.10 -0.65 -10.66
C PRO A 27 7.57 -0.74 -10.26
N TYR A 28 7.84 -1.65 -9.33
CA TYR A 28 9.19 -2.07 -8.97
C TYR A 28 9.33 -3.56 -9.20
N TYR A 29 10.34 -3.93 -9.98
CA TYR A 29 10.75 -5.31 -10.18
C TYR A 29 12.18 -5.42 -9.68
N GLN A 30 12.45 -6.34 -8.75
CA GLN A 30 13.80 -6.56 -8.28
C GLN A 30 14.65 -7.09 -9.43
N SER A 31 15.66 -6.33 -9.85
CA SER A 31 16.68 -6.79 -10.77
C SER A 31 17.62 -7.78 -10.06
N GLY A 32 17.11 -8.98 -9.82
CA GLY A 32 17.80 -10.18 -9.33
C GLY A 32 17.18 -11.49 -9.84
N ASP A 33 16.09 -11.39 -10.59
CA ASP A 33 15.21 -12.51 -10.91
C ASP A 33 15.72 -13.47 -11.99
N MET A 34 16.89 -13.26 -12.61
CA MET A 34 17.44 -14.33 -13.45
C MET A 34 17.93 -15.52 -12.62
N GLN A 35 18.21 -15.32 -11.32
CA GLN A 35 18.53 -16.42 -10.39
C GLN A 35 17.30 -16.92 -9.63
N VAL A 36 16.37 -16.05 -9.26
CA VAL A 36 15.13 -16.43 -8.56
C VAL A 36 14.16 -17.14 -9.50
N ILE A 37 13.99 -16.68 -10.76
CA ILE A 37 13.21 -17.40 -11.79
C ILE A 37 13.86 -18.77 -12.08
N LYS A 38 15.20 -18.85 -12.12
CA LYS A 38 15.90 -20.13 -12.26
C LYS A 38 15.70 -21.05 -11.05
N GLN A 39 15.75 -20.52 -9.83
CA GLN A 39 15.49 -21.29 -8.60
C GLN A 39 14.04 -21.76 -8.52
N GLN A 40 13.09 -20.92 -8.92
CA GLN A 40 11.67 -21.26 -8.98
C GLN A 40 11.40 -22.31 -10.07
N ALA A 41 11.97 -22.15 -11.28
CA ALA A 41 11.89 -23.15 -12.34
C ALA A 41 12.53 -24.49 -11.93
N LYS A 42 13.66 -24.45 -11.20
CA LYS A 42 14.33 -25.64 -10.66
C LYS A 42 13.50 -26.33 -9.57
N GLY A 43 12.90 -25.57 -8.66
CA GLY A 43 12.01 -26.08 -7.61
C GLY A 43 10.71 -26.69 -8.16
N LEU A 44 10.18 -26.17 -9.27
CA LEU A 44 9.04 -26.77 -9.97
C LEU A 44 9.42 -28.07 -10.70
N PHE A 45 10.62 -28.14 -11.27
CA PHE A 45 11.14 -29.37 -11.91
C PHE A 45 11.47 -30.46 -10.87
N ASP A 46 12.09 -30.10 -9.74
CA ASP A 46 12.38 -31.04 -8.63
C ASP A 46 11.09 -31.58 -7.99
N SER A 47 10.01 -30.79 -7.96
CA SER A 47 8.68 -31.23 -7.51
C SER A 47 8.04 -32.27 -8.46
N PHE A 48 8.34 -32.20 -9.75
CA PHE A 48 7.91 -33.17 -10.76
C PHE A 48 8.75 -34.46 -10.76
N PHE A 49 10.00 -34.41 -10.29
CA PHE A 49 10.93 -35.55 -10.24
C PHE A 49 11.14 -36.15 -8.83
N GLY A 50 10.26 -35.85 -7.88
CA GLY A 50 10.24 -36.53 -6.57
C GLY A 50 11.35 -36.11 -5.59
N GLY A 51 11.89 -34.90 -5.74
CA GLY A 51 12.85 -34.32 -4.80
C GLY A 51 12.21 -33.90 -3.48
N LYS A 52 12.87 -34.18 -2.35
CA LYS A 52 12.43 -33.82 -0.99
C LYS A 52 12.13 -32.32 -0.90
N LYS A 53 10.96 -31.99 -0.35
CA LYS A 53 10.55 -30.62 -0.01
C LYS A 53 11.34 -30.12 1.20
N ASP A 54 12.54 -29.59 0.97
CA ASP A 54 13.12 -28.67 1.94
C ASP A 54 12.34 -27.35 1.84
N ASN A 55 11.63 -27.02 2.92
CA ASN A 55 11.00 -25.73 3.12
C ASN A 55 12.12 -24.67 3.19
N THR A 56 12.57 -24.20 2.03
CA THR A 56 13.42 -23.02 1.94
C THR A 56 12.58 -21.83 2.36
N VAL A 57 12.63 -21.50 3.66
CA VAL A 57 12.19 -20.20 4.16
C VAL A 57 12.94 -19.16 3.35
N THR A 58 12.23 -18.45 2.49
CA THR A 58 12.75 -17.33 1.71
C THR A 58 13.14 -16.23 2.70
N LYS A 59 14.32 -16.36 3.31
CA LYS A 59 14.94 -15.30 4.10
C LYS A 59 15.31 -14.22 3.11
N ILE A 60 14.46 -13.21 2.99
CA ILE A 60 14.82 -11.99 2.28
C ILE A 60 15.99 -11.40 3.06
N GLU A 61 17.14 -11.33 2.39
CA GLU A 61 18.31 -10.63 2.90
C GLU A 61 17.92 -9.17 3.18
N GLN A 62 18.16 -8.71 4.41
CA GLN A 62 17.82 -7.35 4.86
C GLN A 62 18.42 -6.28 3.91
N THR A 63 19.64 -6.54 3.42
CA THR A 63 20.35 -5.70 2.45
C THR A 63 19.63 -5.59 1.11
N ALA A 64 19.03 -6.69 0.63
CA ALA A 64 18.25 -6.70 -0.59
C ALA A 64 16.93 -5.93 -0.43
N TYR A 65 16.31 -6.03 0.76
CA TYR A 65 15.11 -5.26 1.09
C TYR A 65 15.38 -3.75 1.16
N GLU A 66 16.46 -3.34 1.84
CA GLU A 66 16.86 -1.93 1.94
C GLU A 66 17.17 -1.34 0.56
N LYS A 67 17.95 -2.06 -0.24
CA LYS A 67 18.24 -1.67 -1.63
C LYS A 67 16.96 -1.51 -2.45
N ALA A 68 16.04 -2.47 -2.35
CA ALA A 68 14.77 -2.41 -3.06
C ALA A 68 13.93 -1.20 -2.65
N LYS A 69 13.88 -0.89 -1.35
CA LYS A 69 13.19 0.29 -0.81
C LYS A 69 13.78 1.58 -1.35
N ASP A 70 15.10 1.69 -1.41
CA ASP A 70 15.78 2.87 -1.93
C ASP A 70 15.55 3.04 -3.43
N GLU A 71 15.62 1.94 -4.20
CA GLU A 71 15.38 1.98 -5.64
C GLU A 71 13.96 2.41 -6.00
N ILE A 72 12.92 1.87 -5.33
CA ILE A 72 11.54 2.30 -5.59
C ILE A 72 11.33 3.75 -5.15
N LYS A 73 11.92 4.16 -4.02
CA LYS A 73 11.86 5.55 -3.58
C LYS A 73 12.44 6.50 -4.63
N ASN A 74 13.61 6.20 -5.17
CA ASN A 74 14.25 7.01 -6.21
C ASN A 74 13.39 7.10 -7.48
N ARG A 75 12.70 6.01 -7.86
CA ARG A 75 11.76 6.00 -9.00
C ARG A 75 10.55 6.89 -8.74
N VAL A 76 9.94 6.79 -7.57
CA VAL A 76 8.82 7.64 -7.17
C VAL A 76 9.24 9.11 -7.18
N ASP A 77 10.37 9.45 -6.56
CA ASP A 77 10.89 10.82 -6.49
C ASP A 77 11.19 11.39 -7.90
N SER A 78 11.67 10.56 -8.82
CA SER A 78 11.89 10.94 -10.23
C SER A 78 10.58 11.26 -10.95
N VAL A 79 9.54 10.42 -10.78
CA VAL A 79 8.21 10.65 -11.37
C VAL A 79 7.58 11.92 -10.80
N MET A 80 7.63 12.10 -9.47
CA MET A 80 7.11 13.30 -8.80
C MET A 80 7.81 14.57 -9.26
N SER A 81 9.14 14.52 -9.43
CA SER A 81 9.92 15.66 -9.94
C SER A 81 9.53 16.03 -11.38
N GLY A 82 9.28 15.04 -12.24
CA GLY A 82 8.79 15.27 -13.61
C GLY A 82 7.41 15.92 -13.63
N LEU A 83 6.48 15.44 -12.80
CA LEU A 83 5.15 16.05 -12.65
C LEU A 83 5.23 17.49 -12.14
N PHE A 84 6.11 17.74 -11.15
CA PHE A 84 6.31 19.07 -10.61
C PHE A 84 6.84 20.05 -11.67
N GLN A 85 7.76 19.63 -12.54
CA GLN A 85 8.26 20.45 -13.65
C GLN A 85 7.15 20.81 -14.66
N MET A 86 6.13 19.96 -14.77
CA MET A 86 4.94 20.22 -15.59
C MET A 86 3.88 21.08 -14.87
N GLY A 87 4.15 21.54 -13.65
CA GLY A 87 3.21 22.31 -12.83
C GLY A 87 2.15 21.44 -12.12
N VAL A 88 2.28 20.12 -12.17
CA VAL A 88 1.35 19.18 -11.52
C VAL A 88 1.85 18.86 -10.12
N LYS A 89 1.07 19.21 -9.10
CA LYS A 89 1.35 18.82 -7.72
C LYS A 89 1.03 17.34 -7.54
N SER A 90 1.97 16.60 -6.97
CA SER A 90 1.80 15.17 -6.68
C SER A 90 2.23 14.87 -5.25
N ALA A 91 1.64 13.82 -4.67
CA ALA A 91 1.99 13.31 -3.36
C ALA A 91 1.91 11.78 -3.37
N GLN A 92 2.82 11.12 -2.66
CA GLN A 92 2.75 9.67 -2.47
C GLN A 92 1.65 9.35 -1.45
N LEU A 93 0.77 8.42 -1.79
CA LEU A 93 -0.30 7.97 -0.90
C LEU A 93 0.24 7.10 0.23
N ASN A 94 -0.26 7.33 1.44
CA ASN A 94 -0.02 6.46 2.59
C ASN A 94 -0.95 5.24 2.58
N THR A 95 -0.73 4.29 3.50
CA THR A 95 -1.52 3.05 3.58
C THR A 95 -3.03 3.30 3.74
N LYS A 96 -3.43 4.31 4.52
CA LYS A 96 -4.85 4.65 4.71
C LYS A 96 -5.46 5.15 3.40
N GLN A 97 -4.79 6.10 2.76
CA GLN A 97 -5.24 6.69 1.49
C GLN A 97 -5.28 5.64 0.36
N LEU A 98 -4.35 4.68 0.34
CA LEU A 98 -4.41 3.55 -0.59
C LEU A 98 -5.63 2.67 -0.30
N GLY A 99 -5.92 2.39 0.97
CA GLY A 99 -7.11 1.64 1.37
C GLY A 99 -8.40 2.33 0.93
N GLU A 100 -8.51 3.64 1.16
CA GLU A 100 -9.62 4.48 0.69
C GLU A 100 -9.75 4.46 -0.83
N LEU A 101 -8.63 4.60 -1.56
CA LEU A 101 -8.61 4.54 -3.02
C LEU A 101 -9.11 3.19 -3.54
N PHE A 102 -8.65 2.07 -2.98
CA PHE A 102 -9.14 0.77 -3.40
C PHE A 102 -10.62 0.61 -3.06
N TYR A 103 -11.05 1.01 -1.87
CA TYR A 103 -12.45 0.93 -1.50
C TYR A 103 -13.35 1.76 -2.42
N SER A 104 -12.99 3.02 -2.70
CA SER A 104 -13.77 3.89 -3.58
C SER A 104 -13.77 3.40 -5.02
N SER A 105 -12.64 2.90 -5.53
CA SER A 105 -12.51 2.34 -6.87
C SER A 105 -13.37 1.09 -7.08
N TYR A 106 -13.44 0.20 -6.09
CA TYR A 106 -14.27 -1.02 -6.16
C TYR A 106 -15.74 -0.78 -5.81
N ASN A 107 -16.07 0.33 -5.12
CA ASN A 107 -17.41 0.59 -4.61
C ASN A 107 -17.89 2.03 -4.94
N PRO A 108 -17.98 2.41 -6.23
CA PRO A 108 -18.22 3.79 -6.64
C PRO A 108 -19.58 4.34 -6.17
N ASP A 109 -20.60 3.50 -6.01
CA ASP A 109 -21.95 3.91 -5.63
C ASP A 109 -22.13 4.12 -4.13
N VAL A 110 -21.36 3.40 -3.30
CA VAL A 110 -21.51 3.41 -1.83
C VAL A 110 -20.41 4.19 -1.13
N ALA A 111 -19.22 4.28 -1.70
CA ALA A 111 -18.10 4.99 -1.08
C ALA A 111 -18.38 6.48 -0.80
N PRO A 112 -19.11 7.24 -1.65
CA PRO A 112 -19.49 8.61 -1.34
C PRO A 112 -20.42 8.72 -0.11
N GLN A 113 -21.20 7.68 0.17
CA GLN A 113 -22.15 7.60 1.28
C GLN A 113 -21.53 7.00 2.55
N GLN A 114 -20.46 6.22 2.41
CA GLN A 114 -19.79 5.48 3.49
C GLN A 114 -18.27 5.69 3.43
N PRO A 115 -17.78 6.89 3.77
CA PRO A 115 -16.34 7.14 3.73
C PRO A 115 -15.61 6.34 4.81
N LEU A 116 -14.52 5.65 4.43
CA LEU A 116 -13.65 4.88 5.33
C LEU A 116 -12.76 5.75 6.24
N SER A 117 -13.10 7.04 6.40
CA SER A 117 -12.33 8.02 7.17
C SER A 117 -12.07 7.60 8.62
N VAL A 118 -12.87 6.66 9.13
CA VAL A 118 -12.79 6.10 10.48
C VAL A 118 -11.51 5.29 10.60
N GLY A 119 -10.54 5.79 11.38
CA GLY A 119 -9.26 5.09 11.57
C GLY A 119 -9.46 3.69 12.13
N ALA A 120 -8.52 2.78 11.89
CA ALA A 120 -8.53 1.45 12.52
C ALA A 120 -8.65 1.54 14.07
N ASP A 121 -8.16 2.64 14.65
CA ASP A 121 -8.26 2.97 16.08
C ASP A 121 -9.68 3.33 16.53
N GLU A 122 -10.53 3.83 15.63
CA GLU A 122 -11.96 4.13 15.90
C GLU A 122 -12.86 2.93 15.59
N LEU A 123 -12.42 2.02 14.71
CA LEU A 123 -13.05 0.72 14.46
C LEU A 123 -12.67 -0.35 15.51
N ALA A 124 -11.63 -0.09 16.31
CA ALA A 124 -11.36 -0.85 17.52
C ALA A 124 -12.48 -0.55 18.54
N THR A 125 -13.50 -1.39 18.53
CA THR A 125 -14.59 -1.39 19.51
C THR A 125 -14.07 -1.18 20.94
N THR A 126 -14.88 -0.54 21.78
CA THR A 126 -14.64 -0.06 23.16
C THR A 126 -13.89 -0.98 24.14
N TYR A 127 -13.58 -2.24 23.81
CA TYR A 127 -13.10 -3.25 24.76
C TYR A 127 -11.87 -4.08 24.34
N VAL A 128 -10.97 -3.58 23.48
CA VAL A 128 -9.68 -4.28 23.26
C VAL A 128 -8.52 -3.50 23.87
N ARG A 129 -8.29 -3.70 25.17
CA ARG A 129 -7.05 -3.30 25.84
C ARG A 129 -6.12 -4.51 25.89
N LYS A 130 -4.93 -4.41 25.29
CA LYS A 130 -3.88 -5.42 25.47
C LYS A 130 -3.54 -5.46 26.97
N GLY A 131 -3.83 -6.57 27.63
CA GLY A 131 -3.54 -6.73 29.06
C GLY A 131 -2.05 -6.58 29.31
N GLN A 132 -1.66 -5.63 30.16
CA GLN A 132 -0.35 -5.61 30.79
C GLN A 132 -0.34 -6.64 31.91
N GLY A 133 -0.05 -7.89 31.52
CA GLY A 133 0.26 -8.97 32.44
C GLY A 133 1.57 -9.60 32.02
N GLU A 134 2.54 -9.65 32.93
CA GLU A 134 3.65 -10.60 32.81
C GLU A 134 3.05 -12.01 32.70
N SER A 135 3.48 -12.76 31.68
CA SER A 135 3.17 -14.17 31.54
C SER A 135 3.63 -14.92 32.80
N PRO A 136 2.76 -15.61 33.58
CA PRO A 136 3.15 -16.18 34.86
C PRO A 136 4.10 -17.38 34.81
N HIS A 137 4.64 -17.75 33.65
CA HIS A 137 5.38 -19.01 33.52
C HIS A 137 6.72 -18.84 32.83
N GLY A 138 7.75 -18.64 33.65
CA GLY A 138 9.16 -18.80 33.34
C GLY A 138 9.89 -19.55 34.46
N TYR A 139 9.92 -20.88 34.33
CA TYR A 139 10.97 -21.83 34.76
C TYR A 139 11.63 -21.76 36.16
N GLY A 140 11.63 -22.91 36.85
CA GLY A 140 12.68 -23.22 37.82
C GLY A 140 12.37 -24.39 38.75
N GLY A 141 12.80 -25.59 38.37
CA GLY A 141 12.67 -26.81 39.18
C GLY A 141 13.35 -26.68 40.55
N ALA A 142 12.62 -27.04 41.59
CA ALA A 142 13.17 -27.22 42.93
C ALA A 142 13.94 -28.54 43.01
N ARG A 143 15.22 -28.44 43.37
CA ARG A 143 16.03 -29.53 43.91
C ARG A 143 15.68 -29.70 45.39
N HIS A 144 15.63 -30.97 45.84
CA HIS A 144 15.84 -31.53 47.19
C HIS A 144 14.68 -32.36 47.74
N GLY A 145 15.03 -33.61 48.08
CA GLY A 145 14.21 -34.64 48.71
C GLY A 145 14.65 -36.01 48.23
#